data_AF-A0A9W8HUB6-F1
#
_entry.id   AF-A0A9W8HUB6-F1
#
_cell.length_a   1.000
_cell.length_b   1.000
_cell.length_c   1.000
_cell.angle_alpha   90.00
_cell.angle_beta   90.00
_cell.angle_gamma   90.00
#
_symmetry.space_group_name_H-M   'P 1'
#
loop_
_entity.id
_entity.type
_entity.pdbx_description
1 polymer ?
#
loop_
_entity_poly.entity_id
_entity_poly.type
_entity_poly.pdbx_seq_one_letter_code
_entity_poly.pdbx_strand_id
1 'polypeptide(L)'
;YRKLLPSRSTFVEKKIQRVLEHEKPDVVQLRRLLYLLYLMKFTVLSRPAIQRREDCLEKLRCSPEVAQAIFDRFAECVAGSVNPDGTPVYTKTPATESRLICHICVLMLSLNNWIMYPAELAAELSIASKKAEKYLSSVGCKLEAATAAEIAAQTMSKMVRAGAGKKALLKAPIKFPKASKFRR
;
A
#
# COMPACT_ATOMS: atom_id res chain seq x y z
N TYR A 1 -12.02 13.73 -11.99
CA TYR A 1 -11.76 12.96 -10.76
C TYR A 1 -10.34 13.10 -10.21
N ARG A 2 -9.27 13.33 -11.02
CA ARG A 2 -7.87 13.36 -10.52
C ARG A 2 -7.59 14.32 -9.36
N LYS A 3 -8.21 15.51 -9.34
CA LYS A 3 -8.11 16.48 -8.22
C LYS A 3 -8.74 15.98 -6.90
N LEU A 4 -9.57 14.94 -6.97
CA LEU A 4 -10.24 14.33 -5.82
C LEU A 4 -9.41 13.17 -5.22
N LEU A 5 -8.31 12.76 -5.87
CA LEU A 5 -7.51 11.65 -5.40
C LEU A 5 -6.69 12.06 -4.17
N PRO A 6 -6.71 11.26 -3.10
CA PRO A 6 -6.09 11.63 -1.83
C PRO A 6 -4.56 11.48 -1.87
N SER A 7 -4.02 10.69 -2.81
CA SER A 7 -2.58 10.53 -3.07
C SER A 7 -2.31 10.41 -4.58
N ARG A 8 -1.07 10.65 -5.00
CA ARG A 8 -0.62 10.46 -6.39
C ARG A 8 -0.18 9.01 -6.56
N SER A 9 -0.79 8.30 -7.50
CA SER A 9 -0.44 6.93 -7.83
C SER A 9 -0.73 6.68 -9.30
N THR A 10 0.32 6.42 -10.08
CA THR A 10 0.15 6.15 -11.51
C THR A 10 -0.57 4.82 -11.75
N PHE A 11 -0.32 3.85 -10.87
CA PHE A 11 -0.99 2.57 -10.85
C PHE A 11 -2.50 2.71 -10.62
N VAL A 12 -2.90 3.40 -9.55
CA VAL A 12 -4.31 3.54 -9.21
C VAL A 12 -5.03 4.42 -10.22
N GLU A 13 -4.43 5.52 -10.67
CA GLU A 13 -5.03 6.41 -11.67
C GLU A 13 -5.41 5.68 -12.95
N LYS A 14 -4.50 4.85 -13.49
CA LYS A 14 -4.76 4.05 -14.69
C LYS A 14 -5.89 3.04 -14.48
N LYS A 15 -5.95 2.40 -13.30
CA LYS A 15 -7.02 1.44 -12.98
C LYS A 15 -8.36 2.13 -12.79
N ILE A 16 -8.41 3.27 -12.10
CA ILE A 16 -9.64 4.07 -11.98
C ILE A 16 -10.11 4.48 -13.37
N GLN A 17 -9.22 4.97 -14.23
CA GLN A 17 -9.57 5.34 -15.59
C GLN A 17 -10.23 4.18 -16.34
N ARG A 18 -9.63 2.98 -16.33
CA ARG A 18 -10.21 1.79 -16.95
C ARG A 18 -11.58 1.43 -16.39
N VAL A 19 -11.75 1.47 -15.07
CA VAL A 19 -13.04 1.18 -14.43
C VAL A 19 -14.12 2.15 -14.90
N LEU A 20 -13.78 3.42 -15.07
CA LEU A 20 -14.71 4.47 -15.50
C LEU A 20 -14.99 4.43 -17.02
N GLU A 21 -14.12 3.83 -17.83
CA GLU A 21 -14.31 3.65 -19.27
C GLU A 21 -15.35 2.54 -19.59
N HIS A 22 -15.66 1.66 -18.64
CA HIS A 22 -16.73 0.67 -18.80
C HIS A 22 -18.12 1.32 -18.69
N GLU A 23 -19.07 0.91 -19.54
CA GLU A 23 -20.48 1.37 -19.50
C GLU A 23 -21.13 1.19 -18.13
N LYS A 24 -20.75 0.12 -17.41
CA LYS A 24 -21.17 -0.17 -16.04
C LYS A 24 -19.92 -0.29 -15.15
N PRO A 25 -19.49 0.79 -14.50
CA PRO A 25 -18.31 0.77 -13.65
C PRO A 25 -18.45 -0.20 -12.47
N ASP A 26 -17.43 -1.03 -12.22
CA ASP A 26 -17.35 -1.85 -11.01
C ASP A 26 -17.09 -0.98 -9.78
N VAL A 27 -18.16 -0.65 -9.07
CA VAL A 27 -18.13 0.18 -7.85
C VAL A 27 -17.32 -0.50 -6.73
N VAL A 28 -17.31 -1.82 -6.65
CA VAL A 28 -16.56 -2.56 -5.62
C VAL A 28 -15.06 -2.45 -5.90
N GLN A 29 -14.65 -2.57 -7.16
CA GLN A 29 -13.26 -2.31 -7.56
C GLN A 29 -12.87 -0.85 -7.32
N LEU A 30 -13.76 0.10 -7.63
CA LEU A 30 -13.52 1.52 -7.38
C LEU A 30 -13.34 1.81 -5.87
N ARG A 31 -14.17 1.23 -5.00
CA ARG A 31 -14.01 1.35 -3.54
C ARG A 31 -12.66 0.81 -3.05
N ARG A 32 -12.21 -0.34 -3.58
CA ARG A 32 -10.89 -0.90 -3.27
C ARG A 32 -9.75 0.03 -3.71
N LEU A 33 -9.86 0.63 -4.90
CA LEU A 33 -8.89 1.60 -5.42
C LEU A 33 -8.83 2.88 -4.56
N LEU A 34 -9.99 3.40 -4.14
CA LEU A 34 -10.05 4.57 -3.25
C LEU A 34 -9.45 4.25 -1.88
N TYR A 35 -9.80 3.11 -1.30
CA TYR A 35 -9.23 2.67 -0.02
C TYR A 35 -7.71 2.52 -0.09
N LEU A 36 -7.18 1.94 -1.17
CA LEU A 36 -5.75 1.85 -1.43
C LEU A 36 -5.09 3.24 -1.42
N LEU A 37 -5.69 4.24 -2.08
CA LEU A 37 -5.14 5.61 -2.07
C LEU A 37 -5.14 6.25 -0.68
N TYR A 38 -6.15 5.97 0.16
CA TYR A 38 -6.15 6.44 1.55
C TYR A 38 -5.03 5.81 2.38
N LEU A 39 -4.77 4.51 2.22
CA LEU A 39 -3.64 3.85 2.86
C LEU A 39 -2.30 4.43 2.38
N MET A 40 -2.15 4.65 1.06
CA MET A 40 -0.96 5.28 0.48
C MET A 40 -0.79 6.75 0.87
N LYS A 41 -1.87 7.45 1.20
CA LYS A 41 -1.77 8.80 1.77
C LYS A 41 -1.26 8.73 3.21
N PHE A 42 -1.80 7.80 4.00
CA PHE A 42 -1.41 7.60 5.39
C PHE A 42 0.08 7.24 5.53
N THR A 43 0.66 6.48 4.59
CA THR A 43 2.10 6.17 4.58
C THR A 43 2.96 7.43 4.52
N VAL A 44 2.55 8.45 3.75
CA VAL A 44 3.33 9.68 3.52
C VAL A 44 2.95 10.86 4.42
N LEU A 45 1.96 10.70 5.31
CA LEU A 45 1.64 11.73 6.30
C LEU A 45 2.86 12.04 7.17
N SER A 46 3.07 13.34 7.40
CA SER A 46 4.19 13.83 8.21
C SER A 46 4.03 13.45 9.68
N ARG A 47 5.15 13.39 10.42
CA ARG A 47 5.11 13.07 11.85
C ARG A 47 4.17 14.00 12.64
N PRO A 48 4.19 15.33 12.48
CA PRO A 48 3.27 16.21 13.20
C PRO A 48 1.79 15.91 12.88
N ALA A 49 1.49 15.53 11.64
CA ALA A 49 0.13 15.16 11.25
C ALA A 49 -0.39 13.91 11.97
N ILE A 50 0.49 13.01 12.39
CA ILE A 50 0.11 11.74 13.01
C ILE A 50 0.07 11.87 14.53
N GLN A 51 0.85 12.78 15.11
CA GLN A 51 0.93 12.97 16.57
C GLN A 51 -0.41 13.34 17.21
N ARG A 52 -1.32 13.92 16.42
CA ARG A 52 -2.69 14.25 16.83
C ARG A 52 -3.68 13.52 15.93
N ARG A 53 -4.69 12.92 16.55
CA ARG A 53 -5.73 12.15 15.85
C ARG A 53 -6.50 13.06 14.90
N GLU A 54 -6.93 14.21 15.39
CA GLU A 54 -7.77 15.17 14.68
C GLU A 54 -7.06 15.68 13.41
N ASP A 55 -5.79 16.09 13.55
CA ASP A 55 -4.94 16.51 12.42
C ASP A 55 -4.80 15.40 11.37
N CYS A 56 -4.65 14.16 11.82
CA CYS A 56 -4.53 13.01 10.92
C CYS A 56 -5.81 12.78 10.13
N LEU A 57 -6.95 12.79 10.83
CA LEU A 57 -8.28 12.57 10.26
C LEU A 57 -8.61 13.64 9.22
N GLU A 58 -8.37 14.90 9.54
CA GLU A 58 -8.56 16.02 8.62
C GLU A 58 -7.66 15.88 7.38
N LYS A 59 -6.38 15.56 7.59
CA LYS A 59 -5.42 15.42 6.49
C LYS A 59 -5.74 14.26 5.57
N LEU A 60 -6.37 13.18 6.04
CA LEU A 60 -6.76 12.05 5.17
C LEU A 60 -7.78 12.48 4.10
N ARG A 61 -8.65 13.46 4.38
CA ARG A 61 -9.69 13.97 3.47
C ARG A 61 -10.59 12.86 2.94
N CYS A 62 -11.15 12.06 3.84
CA CYS A 62 -12.15 11.02 3.57
C CYS A 62 -13.29 11.08 4.57
N SER A 63 -14.22 10.14 4.52
CA SER A 63 -15.25 10.06 5.55
C SER A 63 -14.60 9.85 6.94
N PRO A 64 -15.17 10.43 8.02
CA PRO A 64 -14.62 10.29 9.36
C PRO A 64 -14.45 8.84 9.79
N GLU A 65 -15.37 7.95 9.40
CA GLU A 65 -15.35 6.54 9.77
C GLU A 65 -14.16 5.81 9.12
N VAL A 66 -13.87 6.11 7.85
CA VAL A 66 -12.71 5.53 7.15
C VAL A 66 -11.41 6.08 7.72
N ALA A 67 -11.34 7.39 7.97
CA ALA A 67 -10.16 8.03 8.55
C ALA A 67 -9.85 7.45 9.93
N GLN A 68 -10.87 7.35 10.78
CA GLN A 68 -10.81 6.76 12.10
C GLN A 68 -10.30 5.32 12.05
N ALA A 69 -10.90 4.50 11.19
CA ALA A 69 -10.56 3.10 11.10
C ALA A 69 -9.16 2.83 10.50
N ILE A 70 -8.61 3.77 9.72
CA ILE A 70 -7.20 3.74 9.28
C ILE A 70 -6.30 4.13 10.45
N PHE A 71 -6.61 5.21 11.15
CA PHE A 71 -5.84 5.70 12.29
C PHE A 71 -5.70 4.62 13.38
N ASP A 72 -6.83 4.05 13.83
CA ASP A 72 -6.85 3.05 14.92
C ASP A 72 -6.08 1.76 14.59
N ARG A 73 -5.95 1.41 13.31
CA ARG A 73 -5.25 0.19 12.88
C ARG A 73 -3.75 0.37 12.69
N PHE A 74 -3.32 1.59 12.33
CA PHE A 74 -1.98 1.84 11.82
C PHE A 74 -1.21 2.94 12.57
N ALA A 75 -1.84 3.61 13.54
CA ALA A 75 -1.18 4.45 14.53
C ALA A 75 -1.24 3.81 15.92
N GLU A 76 -0.23 4.09 16.73
CA GLU A 76 -0.14 3.63 18.12
C GLU A 76 0.16 4.82 19.03
N CYS A 77 -0.44 4.82 20.22
CA CYS A 77 -0.16 5.81 21.25
C CYS A 77 1.25 5.60 21.81
N VAL A 78 2.01 6.68 21.93
CA VAL A 78 3.34 6.68 22.54
C VAL A 78 3.16 6.82 24.05
N ALA A 79 3.39 5.73 24.78
CA ALA A 79 3.22 5.70 26.23
C ALA A 79 4.05 6.81 26.92
N GLY A 80 3.42 7.53 27.85
CA GLY A 80 4.05 8.61 28.61
C GLY A 80 4.32 9.91 27.82
N SER A 81 3.96 9.97 26.53
CA SER A 81 4.11 11.18 25.72
C SER A 81 2.77 11.88 25.54
N VAL A 82 2.74 13.17 25.87
CA VAL A 82 1.58 14.05 25.72
C VAL A 82 1.93 15.27 24.88
N ASN A 83 0.97 15.75 24.10
CA ASN A 83 1.05 17.03 23.42
C ASN A 83 0.96 18.17 24.47
N PRO A 84 1.32 19.42 24.11
CA PRO A 84 1.23 20.58 25.03
C PRO A 84 -0.18 20.83 25.61
N ASP A 85 -1.21 20.35 24.93
CA ASP A 85 -2.63 20.43 25.33
C ASP A 85 -3.08 19.25 26.22
N GLY A 86 -2.17 18.37 26.62
CA GLY A 86 -2.45 17.20 27.45
C GLY A 86 -3.00 15.99 26.68
N THR A 87 -3.21 16.09 25.37
CA THR A 87 -3.70 14.95 24.57
C THR A 87 -2.61 13.91 24.31
N PRO A 88 -2.95 12.62 24.10
CA PRO A 88 -1.96 11.58 23.81
C PRO A 88 -1.22 11.83 22.49
N VAL A 89 0.08 11.50 22.46
CA VAL A 89 0.89 11.52 21.23
C VAL A 89 0.80 10.18 20.51
N TYR A 90 0.59 10.22 19.19
CA TYR A 90 0.56 9.01 18.36
C TYR A 90 1.73 8.94 17.36
N THR A 91 2.04 7.73 16.92
CA THR A 91 3.08 7.50 15.90
C THR A 91 2.78 6.26 15.05
N LYS A 92 3.52 6.12 13.94
CA LYS A 92 3.61 4.87 13.18
C LYS A 92 4.84 4.11 13.68
N THR A 93 4.64 3.02 14.42
CA THR A 93 5.76 2.17 14.83
C THR A 93 6.23 1.31 13.65
N PRO A 94 7.47 0.78 13.66
CA PRO A 94 7.94 -0.09 12.59
C PRO A 94 7.02 -1.29 12.32
N ALA A 95 6.33 -1.78 13.37
CA ALA A 95 5.35 -2.85 13.27
C ALA A 95 4.08 -2.39 12.53
N THR A 96 3.51 -1.23 12.89
CA THR A 96 2.32 -0.71 12.20
C THR A 96 2.61 -0.28 10.77
N GLU A 97 3.78 0.29 10.50
CA GLU A 97 4.22 0.60 9.13
C GLU A 97 4.32 -0.67 8.28
N SER A 98 4.92 -1.73 8.82
CA SER A 98 5.01 -3.01 8.11
C SER A 98 3.63 -3.62 7.87
N ARG A 99 2.74 -3.56 8.87
CA ARG A 99 1.35 -4.02 8.75
C ARG A 99 0.60 -3.25 7.65
N LEU A 100 0.74 -1.92 7.61
CA LEU A 100 0.15 -1.03 6.62
C LEU A 100 0.63 -1.39 5.20
N ILE A 101 1.93 -1.54 5.01
CA ILE A 101 2.50 -1.88 3.70
C ILE A 101 2.03 -3.26 3.25
N CYS A 102 1.94 -4.24 4.15
CA CYS A 102 1.37 -5.56 3.82
C CYS A 102 -0.09 -5.47 3.36
N HIS A 103 -0.92 -4.61 3.98
CA HIS A 103 -2.30 -4.38 3.53
C HIS A 103 -2.33 -3.77 2.11
N ILE A 104 -1.46 -2.80 1.85
CA ILE A 104 -1.29 -2.21 0.52
C ILE A 104 -0.90 -3.29 -0.51
N CYS A 105 0.05 -4.16 -0.18
CA CYS A 105 0.46 -5.27 -1.05
C CYS A 105 -0.72 -6.17 -1.41
N VAL A 106 -1.51 -6.60 -0.42
CA VAL A 106 -2.67 -7.48 -0.64
C VAL A 106 -3.74 -6.80 -1.51
N LEU A 107 -4.03 -5.51 -1.27
CA LEU A 107 -4.97 -4.76 -2.10
C LEU A 107 -4.48 -4.66 -3.54
N MET A 108 -3.23 -4.25 -3.76
CA MET A 108 -2.66 -4.16 -5.10
C MET A 108 -2.62 -5.54 -5.80
N LEU A 109 -2.34 -6.63 -5.08
CA LEU A 109 -2.43 -8.01 -5.62
C LEU A 109 -3.85 -8.33 -6.06
N SER A 110 -4.86 -8.06 -5.22
CA SER A 110 -6.26 -8.33 -5.55
C SER A 110 -6.75 -7.55 -6.78
N LEU A 111 -6.14 -6.38 -7.04
CA LEU A 111 -6.43 -5.53 -8.19
C LEU A 111 -5.69 -5.98 -9.47
N ASN A 112 -4.70 -6.86 -9.36
CA ASN A 112 -3.86 -7.35 -10.46
C ASN A 112 -3.96 -8.88 -10.64
N ASN A 113 -5.12 -9.48 -10.34
CA ASN A 113 -5.32 -10.94 -10.46
C ASN A 113 -4.24 -11.75 -9.72
N TRP A 114 -3.85 -11.27 -8.53
CA TRP A 114 -2.90 -11.91 -7.63
C TRP A 114 -1.46 -12.00 -8.17
N ILE A 115 -1.12 -11.19 -9.17
CA ILE A 115 0.24 -11.02 -9.72
C ILE A 115 0.70 -9.58 -9.51
N MET A 116 1.95 -9.36 -9.14
CA MET A 116 2.52 -8.00 -9.05
C MET A 116 4.02 -8.03 -9.30
N TYR A 117 4.57 -6.90 -9.75
CA TYR A 117 6.00 -6.75 -9.94
C TYR A 117 6.57 -5.95 -8.76
N PRO A 118 7.62 -6.44 -8.07
CA PRO A 118 8.24 -5.68 -6.97
C PRO A 118 8.67 -4.28 -7.37
N ALA A 119 9.07 -4.08 -8.64
CA ALA A 119 9.40 -2.77 -9.19
C ALA A 119 8.20 -1.79 -9.21
N GLU A 120 6.97 -2.28 -9.39
CA GLU A 120 5.75 -1.44 -9.30
C GLU A 120 5.56 -0.92 -7.89
N LEU A 121 5.58 -1.85 -6.93
CA LEU A 121 5.38 -1.55 -5.52
C LEU A 121 6.47 -0.62 -5.00
N ALA A 122 7.71 -0.85 -5.43
CA ALA A 122 8.86 0.00 -5.12
C ALA A 122 8.65 1.44 -5.60
N ALA A 123 8.18 1.62 -6.84
CA ALA A 123 7.90 2.94 -7.39
C ALA A 123 6.72 3.63 -6.68
N GLU A 124 5.62 2.90 -6.47
CA GLU A 124 4.39 3.44 -5.86
C GLU A 124 4.57 3.83 -4.38
N LEU A 125 5.42 3.11 -3.63
CA LEU A 125 5.71 3.41 -2.23
C LEU A 125 7.03 4.15 -2.01
N SER A 126 7.77 4.48 -3.08
CA SER A 126 9.11 5.07 -3.00
C SER A 126 10.05 4.30 -2.06
N ILE A 127 10.02 2.97 -2.15
CA ILE A 127 10.89 2.07 -1.37
C ILE A 127 11.86 1.32 -2.28
N ALA A 128 12.97 0.82 -1.71
CA ALA A 128 13.89 -0.02 -2.46
C ALA A 128 13.22 -1.31 -2.96
N SER A 129 13.57 -1.75 -4.18
CA SER A 129 13.01 -2.97 -4.79
C SER A 129 13.21 -4.22 -3.90
N LYS A 130 14.37 -4.37 -3.25
CA LYS A 130 14.63 -5.46 -2.29
C LYS A 130 13.69 -5.41 -1.08
N LYS A 131 13.25 -4.23 -0.65
CA LYS A 131 12.26 -4.07 0.44
C LYS A 131 10.86 -4.45 -0.05
N ALA A 132 10.49 -4.07 -1.27
CA ALA A 132 9.25 -4.50 -1.91
C ALA A 132 9.18 -6.03 -2.06
N GLU A 133 10.26 -6.68 -2.52
CA GLU A 133 10.38 -8.14 -2.59
C GLU A 133 10.15 -8.81 -1.23
N LYS A 134 10.72 -8.25 -0.15
CA LYS A 134 10.52 -8.75 1.21
C LYS A 134 9.05 -8.66 1.64
N TYR A 135 8.38 -7.53 1.43
CA TYR A 135 6.97 -7.39 1.78
C TYR A 135 6.08 -8.36 1.00
N LEU A 136 6.30 -8.49 -0.31
CA LEU A 136 5.57 -9.44 -1.15
C LEU A 136 5.79 -10.89 -0.71
N SER A 137 7.02 -11.25 -0.33
CA SER A 137 7.31 -12.57 0.23
C SER A 137 6.63 -12.78 1.59
N SER A 138 6.60 -11.75 2.45
CA SER A 138 5.96 -11.81 3.77
C SER A 138 4.44 -12.03 3.71
N VAL A 139 3.77 -11.52 2.67
CA VAL A 139 2.34 -11.80 2.44
C VAL A 139 2.09 -13.17 1.78
N GLY A 140 3.14 -13.94 1.51
CA GLY A 140 3.07 -15.29 0.97
C GLY A 140 3.19 -15.40 -0.55
N CYS A 141 3.61 -14.34 -1.25
CA CYS A 141 3.89 -14.44 -2.67
C CYS A 141 5.16 -15.25 -2.93
N LYS A 142 5.11 -16.04 -4.01
CA LYS A 142 6.30 -16.64 -4.61
C LYS A 142 6.92 -15.65 -5.60
N LEU A 143 8.21 -15.38 -5.44
CA LEU A 143 8.97 -14.58 -6.40
C LEU A 143 9.52 -15.49 -7.51
N GLU A 144 9.21 -15.14 -8.75
CA GLU A 144 9.63 -15.87 -9.95
C GLU A 144 10.25 -14.89 -10.96
N ALA A 145 11.10 -15.38 -11.85
CA ALA A 145 11.57 -14.57 -12.98
C ALA A 145 10.37 -14.19 -13.87
N ALA A 146 10.33 -12.94 -14.30
CA ALA A 146 9.33 -12.48 -15.25
C ALA A 146 9.84 -12.62 -16.68
N THR A 147 9.00 -13.10 -17.60
CA THR A 147 9.36 -13.12 -19.02
C THR A 147 9.20 -11.74 -19.64
N ALA A 148 9.92 -11.46 -20.73
CA ALA A 148 9.80 -10.18 -21.44
C ALA A 148 8.36 -9.92 -21.92
N ALA A 149 7.65 -10.96 -22.37
CA ALA A 149 6.26 -10.88 -22.79
C ALA A 149 5.32 -10.50 -21.62
N GLU A 150 5.53 -11.10 -20.43
CA GLU A 150 4.77 -10.77 -19.23
C GLU A 150 4.96 -9.31 -18.80
N ILE A 151 6.20 -8.81 -18.85
CA ILE A 151 6.52 -7.42 -18.52
C ILE A 151 5.88 -6.46 -19.55
N ALA A 152 5.91 -6.83 -20.83
CA ALA A 152 5.36 -6.02 -21.92
C ALA A 152 3.82 -5.88 -21.85
N ALA A 153 3.13 -6.95 -21.46
CA ALA A 153 1.67 -6.96 -21.28
C ALA A 153 1.18 -6.04 -20.15
N GLN A 154 2.06 -5.66 -19.23
CA GLN A 154 1.70 -4.89 -18.06
C GLN A 154 1.70 -3.38 -18.31
N THR A 155 0.78 -2.71 -17.63
CA THR A 155 0.49 -1.28 -17.82
C THR A 155 1.37 -0.39 -16.94
N MET A 156 2.67 -0.67 -16.94
CA MET A 156 3.66 0.01 -16.11
C MET A 156 4.37 1.11 -16.92
N SER A 157 5.08 2.02 -16.23
CA SER A 157 5.94 2.99 -16.92
C SER A 157 7.17 2.30 -17.53
N LYS A 158 7.78 2.92 -18.55
CA LYS A 158 9.00 2.40 -19.21
C LYS A 158 10.14 2.16 -18.22
N MET A 159 10.29 3.07 -17.25
CA MET A 159 11.28 2.96 -16.18
C MET A 159 11.03 1.75 -15.27
N VAL A 160 9.78 1.51 -14.86
CA VAL A 160 9.42 0.37 -14.03
C VAL A 160 9.63 -0.95 -14.77
N ARG A 161 9.34 -1.00 -16.07
CA ARG A 161 9.58 -2.20 -16.91
C ARG A 161 11.04 -2.62 -16.94
N ALA A 162 11.98 -1.67 -17.01
CA ALA A 162 13.42 -1.97 -17.02
C ALA A 162 13.89 -2.67 -15.73
N GLY A 163 13.22 -2.43 -14.59
CA GLY A 163 13.49 -3.06 -13.30
C GLY A 163 12.63 -4.29 -12.98
N ALA A 164 11.71 -4.68 -13.87
CA ALA A 164 10.69 -5.70 -13.61
C ALA A 164 11.18 -7.14 -13.84
N GLY A 165 12.44 -7.46 -13.53
CA GLY A 165 13.04 -8.79 -13.77
C GLY A 165 12.41 -9.93 -12.96
N LYS A 166 11.58 -9.62 -11.95
CA LYS A 166 10.84 -10.59 -11.15
C LYS A 166 9.35 -10.24 -11.10
N LYS A 167 8.52 -11.27 -10.98
CA LYS A 167 7.11 -11.20 -10.63
C LYS A 167 6.87 -11.88 -9.28
N ALA A 168 5.93 -11.35 -8.52
CA ALA A 168 5.40 -11.92 -7.30
C ALA A 168 4.01 -12.49 -7.62
N LEU A 169 3.82 -13.78 -7.34
CA LEU A 169 2.56 -14.49 -7.55
C LEU A 169 2.03 -15.00 -6.21
N LEU A 170 0.79 -14.63 -5.86
CA LEU A 170 0.08 -15.23 -4.73
C LEU A 170 -0.81 -16.37 -5.24
N LYS A 171 -0.48 -17.61 -4.87
CA LYS A 171 -1.22 -18.81 -5.27
C LYS A 171 -1.50 -19.68 -4.06
N ALA A 172 -2.67 -20.32 -4.03
CA ALA A 172 -3.00 -21.32 -3.03
C ALA A 172 -2.32 -22.68 -3.33
N PRO A 173 -1.90 -23.45 -2.30
CA PRO A 173 -1.88 -23.08 -0.89
C PRO A 173 -0.78 -22.05 -0.58
N ILE A 174 -1.09 -21.10 0.32
CA ILE A 174 -0.16 -20.02 0.69
C ILE A 174 1.04 -20.61 1.45
N LYS A 175 2.25 -20.20 1.07
CA LYS A 175 3.49 -20.59 1.74
C LYS A 175 4.16 -19.36 2.32
N PHE A 176 4.21 -19.28 3.63
CA PHE A 176 4.94 -18.22 4.32
C PHE A 176 6.43 -18.56 4.42
N PRO A 177 7.32 -17.55 4.41
CA PRO A 177 8.74 -17.77 4.62
C PRO A 177 8.96 -18.42 5.99
N LYS A 178 9.85 -19.41 6.05
CA LYS A 178 10.25 -20.02 7.32
C LYS A 178 10.92 -18.95 8.18
N ALA A 179 10.52 -18.82 9.45
CA ALA A 179 11.21 -17.95 10.38
C ALA A 179 12.70 -18.30 10.39
N SER A 180 13.56 -17.30 10.17
CA SER A 180 15.00 -17.49 10.29
C SER A 180 15.29 -17.96 11.70
N LYS A 181 15.99 -19.09 11.86
CA LYS A 181 16.44 -19.55 13.18
C LYS A 181 17.31 -18.44 13.76
N PHE A 182 16.80 -17.74 14.76
CA PHE A 182 17.57 -16.73 15.49
C PHE A 182 18.69 -17.49 16.21
N ARG A 183 19.93 -17.36 15.73
CA ARG A 183 21.10 -17.81 16.49
C ARG A 183 21.25 -16.81 17.64
N ARG A 184 20.91 -17.24 18.85
CA ARG A 184 21.33 -16.57 20.08
C ARG A 184 22.85 -16.68 20.20
#